data_AF-A0A1C3TRF4-F1
#
_entry.id   AF-A0A1C3TRF4-F1
#
_cell.length_a   1.000
_cell.length_b   1.000
_cell.length_c   1.000
_cell.angle_alpha   90.00
_cell.angle_beta   90.00
_cell.angle_gamma   90.00
#
_symmetry.space_group_name_H-M   'P 1'
#
loop_
_entity.id
_entity.type
_entity.pdbx_description
1 polymer ?
#
loop_
_entity_poly.entity_id
_entity_poly.type
_entity_poly.pdbx_seq_one_letter_code
_entity_poly.pdbx_strand_id
1 'polypeptide(L)'
;MNSHPQTIQIFLPSGDPQGVRVAEITTRIVRMIEVPRSLMAEFLAMPESEQVGLYFLFGEDEASGREQAYIGQSGLLKQRLSEHNTKKDFWSRAVVAVSLTQSLTNTHAI
;
A
#
# COMPACT_ATOMS: atom_id res chain seq x y z
N MET A 1 5.95 -18.15 24.10
CA MET A 1 5.17 -17.49 23.03
C MET A 1 4.35 -18.57 22.35
N ASN A 2 3.02 -18.47 22.31
CA ASN A 2 2.22 -19.42 21.56
C ASN A 2 2.38 -19.13 20.05
N SER A 3 2.80 -20.12 19.28
CA SER A 3 2.84 -20.05 17.82
C SER A 3 1.41 -20.14 17.26
N HIS A 4 0.99 -19.10 16.52
CA HIS A 4 -0.28 -19.09 15.77
C HIS A 4 0.03 -19.03 14.27
N PRO A 5 0.35 -20.17 13.62
CA PRO A 5 0.64 -20.18 12.20
C PRO A 5 -0.60 -19.75 11.40
N GLN A 6 -0.40 -18.89 10.40
CA GLN A 6 -1.45 -18.46 9.49
C GLN A 6 -0.96 -18.56 8.06
N THR A 7 -1.83 -18.97 7.14
CA THR A 7 -1.56 -18.94 5.71
C THR A 7 -1.80 -17.52 5.19
N ILE A 8 -0.82 -16.98 4.48
CA ILE A 8 -0.95 -15.73 3.73
C ILE A 8 -1.05 -16.11 2.26
N GLN A 9 -2.11 -15.67 1.60
CA GLN A 9 -2.26 -15.80 0.16
C GLN A 9 -1.65 -14.58 -0.51
N ILE A 10 -0.70 -14.81 -1.42
CA ILE A 10 -0.09 -13.76 -2.24
C ILE A 10 -0.49 -13.99 -3.69
N PHE A 11 -1.18 -13.02 -4.27
CA PHE A 11 -1.57 -12.98 -5.67
C PHE A 11 -0.65 -12.02 -6.43
N LEU A 12 -0.19 -12.46 -7.60
CA LEU A 12 0.69 -11.69 -8.50
C LEU A 12 -0.13 -11.30 -9.75
N PRO A 13 -0.68 -10.07 -9.85
CA PRO A 13 -1.53 -9.69 -10.97
C PRO A 13 -0.85 -9.82 -12.35
N SER A 14 0.45 -9.52 -12.43
CA SER A 14 1.25 -9.65 -13.65
C SER A 14 1.96 -11.00 -13.78
N GLY A 15 1.91 -11.85 -12.73
CA GLY A 15 2.72 -13.06 -12.62
C GLY A 15 4.20 -12.82 -12.25
N ASP A 16 4.66 -11.57 -12.19
CA ASP A 16 6.03 -11.22 -11.78
C ASP A 16 6.12 -11.05 -10.25
N PRO A 17 6.95 -11.83 -9.53
CA PRO A 17 7.13 -11.66 -8.09
C PRO A 17 7.78 -10.33 -7.70
N GLN A 18 8.45 -9.63 -8.61
CA GLN A 18 9.02 -8.29 -8.38
C GLN A 18 8.02 -7.16 -8.70
N GLY A 19 6.87 -7.50 -9.28
CA GLY A 19 5.81 -6.54 -9.62
C GLY A 19 4.91 -6.18 -8.44
N VAL A 20 3.69 -5.75 -8.77
CA VAL A 20 2.62 -5.54 -7.78
C VAL A 20 2.28 -6.87 -7.10
N ARG A 21 2.12 -6.86 -5.77
CA ARG A 21 1.77 -8.04 -4.98
C ARG A 21 0.58 -7.75 -4.10
N VAL A 22 -0.44 -8.62 -4.17
CA VAL A 22 -1.64 -8.52 -3.34
C VAL A 22 -1.60 -9.63 -2.30
N ALA A 23 -1.56 -9.27 -1.02
CA ALA A 23 -1.48 -10.21 0.08
C ALA A 23 -2.73 -10.13 0.98
N GLU A 24 -3.27 -11.29 1.33
CA GLU A 24 -4.44 -11.43 2.20
C GLU A 24 -4.27 -12.61 3.15
N ILE A 25 -4.93 -12.51 4.30
CA ILE A 25 -5.29 -13.68 5.10
C ILE A 25 -6.78 -13.89 4.83
N THR A 26 -7.14 -15.04 4.28
CA THR A 26 -8.51 -15.30 3.75
C THR A 26 -9.64 -15.14 4.78
N THR A 27 -9.31 -15.20 6.08
CA THR A 27 -10.25 -14.99 7.19
C THR A 27 -10.34 -13.54 7.67
N ARG A 28 -9.60 -12.60 7.05
CA ARG A 28 -9.57 -11.18 7.42
C ARG A 28 -10.12 -10.32 6.28
N ILE A 29 -10.63 -9.15 6.65
CA ILE A 29 -11.20 -8.19 5.70
C ILE A 29 -10.17 -7.21 5.15
N VAL A 30 -8.89 -7.37 5.45
CA VAL A 30 -7.84 -6.44 5.01
C VAL A 30 -7.07 -7.06 3.85
N ARG A 31 -6.95 -6.27 2.77
CA ARG A 31 -6.07 -6.55 1.64
C ARG A 31 -4.88 -5.62 1.69
N MET A 32 -3.69 -6.20 1.59
CA MET A 32 -2.44 -5.48 1.47
C MET A 32 -2.00 -5.50 0.01
N ILE A 33 -1.58 -4.37 -0.54
CA ILE A 33 -1.07 -4.25 -1.91
C ILE A 33 0.30 -3.59 -1.85
N GLU A 34 1.34 -4.34 -2.19
CA GLU A 34 2.69 -3.80 -2.35
C GLU A 34 2.91 -3.40 -3.80
N VAL A 35 3.44 -2.19 -3.99
CA VAL A 35 3.57 -1.53 -5.29
C VAL A 35 4.96 -0.93 -5.40
N PRO A 36 5.84 -1.45 -6.27
CA PRO A 36 7.08 -0.76 -6.64
C PRO A 36 6.76 0.62 -7.22
N ARG A 37 7.52 1.66 -6.88
CA ARG A 37 7.26 3.03 -7.34
C ARG A 37 7.22 3.14 -8.87
N SER A 38 8.08 2.40 -9.55
CA SER A 38 8.12 2.30 -11.02
C SER A 38 6.80 1.79 -11.63
N LEU A 39 6.04 0.99 -10.88
CA LEU A 39 4.77 0.40 -11.30
C LEU A 39 3.56 1.11 -10.64
N MET A 40 3.74 2.32 -10.11
CA MET A 40 2.66 3.07 -9.47
C MET A 40 1.46 3.27 -10.43
N ALA A 41 1.73 3.46 -11.72
CA ALA A 41 0.67 3.59 -12.73
C ALA A 41 -0.26 2.35 -12.79
N GLU A 42 0.27 1.14 -12.58
CA GLU A 42 -0.54 -0.09 -12.54
C GLU A 42 -1.49 -0.06 -11.35
N PHE A 43 -0.99 0.29 -10.16
CA PHE A 43 -1.84 0.43 -8.98
C PHE A 43 -2.92 1.50 -9.15
N LEU A 44 -2.59 2.66 -9.73
CA LEU A 44 -3.56 3.74 -9.98
C LEU A 44 -4.67 3.37 -10.98
N ALA A 45 -4.50 2.28 -11.73
CA ALA A 45 -5.51 1.70 -12.60
C ALA A 45 -6.37 0.63 -11.89
N MET A 46 -5.95 0.15 -10.72
CA MET A 46 -6.70 -0.82 -9.92
C MET A 46 -7.89 -0.14 -9.21
N PRO A 47 -9.03 -0.83 -9.03
CA PRO A 47 -10.20 -0.30 -8.32
C PRO A 47 -9.90 0.03 -6.84
N GLU A 48 -8.93 -0.64 -6.22
CA GLU A 48 -8.48 -0.37 -4.86
C GLU A 48 -7.87 1.03 -4.68
N SER A 49 -7.35 1.63 -5.75
CA SER A 49 -6.84 3.01 -5.70
C SER A 49 -7.94 4.04 -5.45
N GLU A 50 -9.20 3.71 -5.72
CA GLU A 50 -10.33 4.62 -5.50
C GLU A 50 -10.93 4.50 -4.09
N GLN A 51 -10.41 3.59 -3.26
CA GLN A 51 -10.91 3.34 -1.92
C GLN A 51 -10.28 4.24 -0.86
N VAL A 52 -10.97 4.31 0.29
CA VAL A 52 -10.39 4.77 1.54
C VAL A 52 -9.38 3.73 2.03
N GLY A 53 -8.18 4.17 2.41
CA GLY A 53 -7.18 3.26 2.93
C GLY A 53 -6.00 3.92 3.61
N LEU A 54 -5.18 3.07 4.20
CA LEU A 54 -3.89 3.41 4.79
C LEU A 54 -2.80 3.07 3.77
N TYR A 55 -1.73 3.83 3.75
CA TYR A 55 -0.57 3.51 2.93
C TYR A 55 0.73 3.84 3.65
N PHE A 56 1.77 3.11 3.27
CA PHE A 56 3.14 3.24 3.73
C PHE A 56 4.01 3.49 2.51
N LEU A 57 4.86 4.51 2.54
CA LEU A 57 5.90 4.73 1.54
C LEU A 57 7.23 4.40 2.20
N PHE A 58 7.94 3.41 1.66
CA PHE A 58 9.24 2.98 2.16
C PHE A 58 10.34 3.36 1.16
N GLY A 59 11.47 3.77 1.69
CA GLY A 59 12.71 3.95 0.94
C GLY A 59 13.81 4.42 1.87
N GLU A 60 14.74 5.20 1.33
CA GLU A 60 15.91 5.69 2.04
C GLU A 60 15.99 7.20 1.88
N ASP A 61 16.36 7.90 2.95
CA ASP A 61 16.66 9.31 2.89
C ASP A 61 17.96 9.52 2.09
N GLU A 62 17.90 10.31 1.01
CA GLU A 62 19.03 10.49 0.09
C GLU A 62 20.27 11.11 0.77
N ALA A 63 20.08 11.92 1.81
CA ALA A 63 21.18 12.62 2.48
C ALA A 63 21.89 11.75 3.53
N SER A 64 21.13 10.92 4.25
CA SER A 64 21.65 10.12 5.37
C SER A 64 21.81 8.63 5.05
N GLY A 65 21.24 8.15 3.94
CA GLY A 65 21.19 6.73 3.57
C GLY A 65 20.40 5.87 4.56
N ARG A 66 19.59 6.48 5.43
CA ARG A 66 18.83 5.77 6.46
C ARG A 66 17.47 5.35 5.90
N GLU A 67 17.04 4.16 6.28
CA GLU A 67 15.68 3.70 6.00
C GLU A 67 14.64 4.69 6.55
N GLN A 68 13.71 5.09 5.71
CA GLN A 68 12.63 6.01 6.05
C GLN A 68 11.28 5.44 5.61
N ALA A 69 10.29 5.61 6.47
CA ALA A 69 8.90 5.31 6.18
C ALA A 69 8.02 6.55 6.35
N TYR A 70 7.08 6.76 5.44
CA TYR A 70 5.99 7.70 5.60
C TYR A 70 4.67 6.94 5.66
N ILE A 71 3.84 7.27 6.64
CA ILE A 71 2.53 6.64 6.84
C ILE A 71 1.47 7.70 6.60
N GLY A 72 0.46 7.37 5.80
CA GLY A 72 -0.66 8.25 5.56
C GLY A 72 -1.97 7.48 5.41
N GLN A 73 -3.07 8.18 5.63
CA GLN A 73 -4.42 7.74 5.32
C GLN A 73 -4.99 8.65 4.24
N SER A 74 -5.84 8.12 3.36
CA SER A 74 -6.57 8.92 2.39
C SER A 74 -7.96 8.37 2.16
N GLY A 75 -8.92 9.26 1.86
CA GLY A 75 -10.23 8.88 1.35
C GLY A 75 -10.21 8.47 -0.12
N LEU A 76 -9.19 8.93 -0.86
CA LEU A 76 -8.98 8.63 -2.25
C LEU A 76 -7.48 8.36 -2.45
N LEU A 77 -7.09 7.09 -2.45
CA LEU A 77 -5.67 6.70 -2.53
C LEU A 77 -5.01 7.16 -3.83
N LYS A 78 -5.74 7.09 -4.95
CA LYS A 78 -5.29 7.44 -6.30
C LYS A 78 -4.74 8.86 -6.37
N GLN A 79 -5.52 9.82 -5.87
CA GLN A 79 -5.10 11.22 -5.83
C GLN A 79 -3.86 11.38 -4.94
N ARG A 80 -3.89 10.82 -3.73
CA ARG A 80 -2.84 11.08 -2.74
C ARG A 80 -1.50 10.44 -3.10
N LEU A 81 -1.53 9.20 -3.61
CA LEU A 81 -0.32 8.50 -4.05
C LEU A 81 0.23 9.10 -5.35
N SER A 82 -0.61 9.59 -6.26
CA SER A 82 -0.16 10.36 -7.43
C SER A 82 0.57 11.65 -7.00
N GLU A 83 0.02 12.41 -6.06
CA GLU A 83 0.68 13.59 -5.49
C GLU A 83 2.04 13.25 -4.87
N HIS A 84 2.13 12.16 -4.09
CA HIS A 84 3.39 11.72 -3.49
C HIS A 84 4.39 11.21 -4.52
N ASN A 85 3.94 10.57 -5.60
CA ASN A 85 4.83 10.11 -6.65
C ASN A 85 5.54 11.26 -7.36
N THR A 86 4.89 12.42 -7.46
CA THR A 86 5.47 13.62 -8.07
C THR A 86 6.25 14.49 -7.08
N LYS A 87 5.87 14.50 -5.80
CA LYS A 87 6.37 15.49 -4.81
C LYS A 87 7.33 14.93 -3.75
N LYS A 88 7.52 13.61 -3.68
CA LYS A 88 8.38 12.97 -2.68
C LYS A 88 9.34 12.00 -3.34
N ASP A 89 10.63 12.22 -3.13
CA ASP A 89 11.66 11.46 -3.84
C ASP A 89 12.23 10.28 -3.05
N PHE A 90 12.21 10.33 -1.71
CA PHE A 90 12.87 9.35 -0.84
C PHE A 90 12.37 7.89 -0.95
N TRP A 91 11.22 7.63 -1.56
CA TRP A 91 10.56 6.31 -1.50
C TRP A 91 10.68 5.51 -2.80
N SER A 92 10.79 4.19 -2.65
CA SER A 92 10.97 3.22 -3.74
C SER A 92 9.85 2.20 -3.83
N ARG A 93 9.10 1.96 -2.75
CA ARG A 93 7.90 1.12 -2.75
C ARG A 93 6.80 1.68 -1.86
N ALA A 94 5.55 1.40 -2.24
CA ALA A 94 4.38 1.65 -1.43
C ALA A 94 3.79 0.32 -0.94
N VAL A 95 3.23 0.32 0.26
CA VAL A 95 2.35 -0.74 0.74
C VAL A 95 1.02 -0.09 1.11
N VAL A 96 -0.07 -0.56 0.51
CA VAL A 96 -1.40 -0.02 0.68
C VAL A 96 -2.26 -1.04 1.41
N ALA A 97 -3.06 -0.60 2.37
CA ALA A 97 -4.02 -1.41 3.09
C ALA A 97 -5.44 -0.87 2.82
N VAL A 98 -6.31 -1.74 2.31
CA VAL A 98 -7.73 -1.46 2.06
C VAL A 98 -8.62 -2.50 2.71
N SER A 99 -9.89 -2.17 2.89
CA SER A 99 -10.90 -3.11 3.39
C SER A 99 -11.64 -3.78 2.23
N LEU A 100 -11.69 -5.10 2.24
CA LEU A 100 -12.50 -5.93 1.33
C LEU A 100 -13.99 -5.63 1.43
N THR A 101 -14.46 -5.11 2.56
CA THR A 101 -15.86 -4.75 2.80
C THR A 101 -16.12 -3.26 2.68
N GLN A 102 -15.13 -2.47 2.22
CA GLN A 102 -15.20 -1.01 2.13
C GLN A 102 -15.59 -0.33 3.46
N SER A 103 -15.27 -0.98 4.58
CA SER A 103 -15.67 -0.54 5.92
C SER A 103 -14.80 0.59 6.49
N LEU A 104 -13.72 0.98 5.83
CA LEU A 104 -12.83 2.06 6.29
C LEU A 104 -13.45 3.42 5.95
N THR A 105 -13.49 4.32 6.93
CA THR A 105 -13.97 5.69 6.78
C THR A 105 -12.90 6.68 7.22
N ASN A 106 -12.95 7.89 6.67
CA ASN A 106 -12.16 8.98 7.21
C ASN A 106 -12.83 9.50 8.48
N THR A 107 -12.12 9.43 9.58
CA THR A 107 -12.49 10.16 10.79
C THR A 107 -11.83 11.51 10.75
N HIS A 108 -12.62 12.58 10.74
CA HIS A 108 -12.12 13.90 11.13
C HIS A 108 -11.94 13.87 12.64
N ALA A 109 -10.70 13.87 13.11
CA ALA A 109 -10.42 14.24 14.49
C ALA A 109 -10.57 15.77 14.59
N ILE A 110 -11.53 16.20 15.40
CA ILE A 110 -11.78 17.60 15.80
C ILE A 110 -10.65 18.09 16.72
#